data_AF-A0A0R3TMT3-F1
#
_entry.id   AF-A0A0R3TMT3-F1
#
_cell.length_a   1.000
_cell.length_b   1.000
_cell.length_c   1.000
_cell.angle_alpha   90.00
_cell.angle_beta   90.00
_cell.angle_gamma   90.00
#
_symmetry.space_group_name_H-M   'P 1'
#
loop_
_entity.id
_entity.type
_entity.pdbx_description
1 polymer ?
#
loop_
_entity_poly.entity_id
_entity_poly.type
_entity_poly.pdbx_seq_one_letter_code
_entity_poly.pdbx_strand_id
1 'polypeptide(L)'
;MFASLTKSITPFLSCELSLVESFRGLYVSSVLGAEPLKKKKRVDPQQEANRVRRKAKRIEREIKRLAKQGRKLKPVEEIEGDRQLLKEERSRRREPVSLTEEEIDSRAILMKEWTRYQAQVAREENQKLLKVQAAQLRALRCLAEVSPRLYKAAISPVQVESNGEPLLLQASGPYATPPPCDSKAYEAPDGEQVDHTPTFEYEFELDRKFMAEVKKAKFVKIMGKTQITK
;
A
#
# COMPACT_ATOMS: atom_id res chain seq x y z
N MET A 1 -69.40 30.48 7.01
CA MET A 1 -70.53 30.76 6.11
C MET A 1 -70.48 29.77 4.94
N PHE A 2 -71.65 29.25 4.55
CA PHE A 2 -71.94 28.36 3.41
C PHE A 2 -71.47 26.90 3.56
N ALA A 3 -72.34 25.98 4.01
CA ALA A 3 -73.47 25.33 3.30
C ALA A 3 -72.96 24.43 2.16
N SER A 4 -72.82 23.13 2.44
CA SER A 4 -73.77 22.06 2.09
C SER A 4 -73.78 21.71 0.61
N LEU A 5 -73.48 20.45 0.29
CA LEU A 5 -74.31 19.70 -0.64
C LEU A 5 -74.25 18.21 -0.31
N THR A 6 -75.44 17.72 -0.05
CA THR A 6 -75.86 16.37 0.31
C THR A 6 -76.04 15.52 -0.94
N LYS A 7 -76.38 14.24 -0.70
CA LYS A 7 -77.03 13.24 -1.57
C LYS A 7 -76.04 12.32 -2.29
N SER A 8 -76.17 10.99 -2.28
CA SER A 8 -77.29 10.15 -1.86
C SER A 8 -77.01 8.67 -2.22
N ILE A 9 -77.67 7.73 -1.50
CA ILE A 9 -78.38 6.53 -2.06
C ILE A 9 -77.45 5.42 -2.62
N THR A 10 -77.42 4.15 -2.19
CA THR A 10 -78.46 3.17 -1.77
C THR A 10 -77.79 1.83 -1.33
N PRO A 11 -78.55 0.80 -0.87
CA PRO A 11 -78.13 -0.06 0.22
C PRO A 11 -77.49 -1.38 -0.22
N PHE A 12 -76.66 -1.87 0.68
CA PHE A 12 -76.70 -3.22 1.25
C PHE A 12 -77.85 -4.11 0.72
N LEU A 13 -77.51 -5.00 -0.22
CA LEU A 13 -78.28 -6.22 -0.48
C LEU A 13 -77.52 -7.37 0.13
N SER A 14 -77.95 -7.73 1.33
CA SER A 14 -77.67 -8.97 2.03
C SER A 14 -78.07 -10.15 1.16
N CYS A 15 -77.07 -10.87 0.64
CA CYS A 15 -77.28 -12.21 0.11
C CYS A 15 -77.30 -13.16 1.31
N GLU A 16 -78.51 -13.35 1.84
CA GLU A 16 -78.87 -14.49 2.66
C GLU A 16 -78.62 -15.76 1.83
N LEU A 17 -77.62 -16.55 2.22
CA LEU A 17 -77.52 -17.95 1.86
C LEU A 17 -77.65 -18.75 3.14
N SER A 18 -78.91 -18.92 3.54
CA SER A 18 -79.31 -20.10 4.29
C SER A 18 -78.97 -21.34 3.46
N LEU A 19 -78.03 -22.16 3.91
CA LEU A 19 -78.17 -23.59 3.71
C LEU A 19 -77.89 -24.31 5.02
N VAL A 20 -79.00 -24.89 5.47
CA VAL A 20 -79.19 -25.78 6.60
C VAL A 20 -78.44 -27.10 6.34
N GLU A 21 -78.21 -27.82 7.44
CA GLU A 21 -77.89 -29.25 7.53
C GLU A 21 -76.42 -29.70 7.45
N SER A 22 -75.76 -29.56 8.60
CA SER A 22 -75.15 -30.65 9.38
C SER A 22 -74.92 -32.00 8.67
N PHE A 23 -73.77 -32.15 8.02
CA PHE A 23 -73.10 -33.43 7.90
C PHE A 23 -72.04 -33.56 8.99
N ARG A 24 -72.12 -34.66 9.73
CA ARG A 24 -71.31 -34.99 10.91
C ARG A 24 -69.80 -34.81 10.64
N GLY A 25 -69.16 -33.92 11.39
CA GLY A 25 -67.71 -34.01 11.67
C GLY A 25 -66.75 -33.20 10.78
N LEU A 26 -67.22 -32.34 9.89
CA LEU A 26 -66.34 -31.43 9.13
C LEU A 26 -66.50 -29.98 9.61
N TYR A 27 -65.47 -29.45 10.25
CA TYR A 27 -65.37 -28.02 10.57
C TYR A 27 -64.86 -27.29 9.33
N VAL A 28 -65.75 -26.72 8.52
CA VAL A 28 -65.37 -25.90 7.37
C VAL A 28 -65.16 -24.47 7.87
N SER A 29 -63.92 -24.08 8.13
CA SER A 29 -63.60 -22.68 8.38
C SER A 29 -63.82 -21.86 7.11
N SER A 30 -64.34 -20.64 7.22
CA SER A 30 -64.50 -19.74 6.07
C SER A 30 -63.17 -19.62 5.31
N VAL A 31 -63.17 -19.83 3.99
CA VAL A 31 -61.99 -19.60 3.16
C VAL A 31 -61.66 -18.11 3.22
N LEU A 32 -60.71 -17.73 4.07
CA LEU A 32 -60.16 -16.37 4.08
C LEU A 32 -59.31 -16.24 2.81
N GLY A 33 -59.93 -15.78 1.73
CA GLY A 33 -59.21 -15.40 0.53
C GLY A 33 -58.15 -14.36 0.90
N ALA A 34 -56.87 -14.73 0.82
CA ALA A 34 -55.80 -13.77 1.02
C ALA A 34 -55.92 -12.69 -0.08
N GLU A 35 -56.04 -11.43 0.31
CA GLU A 35 -56.04 -10.32 -0.65
C GLU A 35 -54.75 -10.39 -1.50
N PRO A 36 -54.83 -10.21 -2.83
CA PRO A 36 -53.67 -10.28 -3.70
C PRO A 36 -52.60 -9.29 -3.22
N LEU A 37 -51.37 -9.77 -3.08
CA LEU A 37 -50.28 -9.02 -2.46
C LEU A 37 -50.06 -7.68 -3.16
N LYS A 38 -50.18 -6.59 -2.40
CA LYS A 38 -50.05 -5.22 -2.94
C LYS A 38 -48.72 -5.05 -3.66
N LYS A 39 -48.77 -4.61 -4.92
CA LYS A 39 -47.58 -4.36 -5.74
C LYS A 39 -46.63 -3.41 -5.02
N LYS A 40 -45.36 -3.80 -4.87
CA LYS A 40 -44.34 -2.96 -4.23
C LYS A 40 -44.20 -1.66 -5.01
N LYS A 41 -44.22 -0.53 -4.30
CA LYS A 41 -44.03 0.79 -4.91
C LYS A 41 -42.60 0.90 -5.45
N ARG A 42 -42.48 1.44 -6.67
CA ARG A 42 -41.17 1.80 -7.25
C ARG A 42 -40.56 2.91 -6.39
N VAL A 43 -39.26 2.82 -6.11
CA VAL A 43 -38.54 3.84 -5.34
C VAL A 43 -38.43 5.11 -6.18
N ASP A 44 -38.57 6.27 -5.54
CA ASP A 44 -38.45 7.55 -6.23
C ASP A 44 -37.04 7.71 -6.84
N PRO A 45 -36.93 8.21 -8.08
CA PRO A 45 -35.64 8.36 -8.76
C PRO A 45 -34.66 9.26 -7.99
N GLN A 46 -35.17 10.27 -7.28
CA GLN A 46 -34.35 11.15 -6.43
C GLN A 46 -33.78 10.43 -5.20
N GLN A 47 -34.52 9.46 -4.64
CA GLN A 47 -34.01 8.64 -3.53
C GLN A 47 -32.91 7.68 -4.01
N GLU A 48 -33.05 7.14 -5.22
CA GLU A 48 -32.04 6.28 -5.84
C GLU A 48 -30.74 7.05 -6.15
N ALA A 49 -30.86 8.22 -6.77
CA ALA A 49 -29.73 9.12 -7.02
C ALA A 49 -29.02 9.52 -5.71
N ASN A 50 -29.77 9.81 -4.65
CA ASN A 50 -29.20 10.11 -3.33
C ASN A 50 -28.48 8.91 -2.70
N ARG A 51 -28.96 7.67 -2.91
CA ARG A 51 -28.27 6.45 -2.47
C ARG A 51 -26.96 6.25 -3.21
N VAL A 52 -26.94 6.44 -4.53
CA VAL A 52 -25.74 6.35 -5.36
C VAL A 52 -24.72 7.42 -4.95
N ARG A 53 -25.15 8.69 -4.78
CA ARG A 53 -24.28 9.79 -4.33
C ARG A 53 -23.67 9.53 -2.95
N ARG A 54 -24.43 8.95 -2.01
CA ARG A 54 -23.93 8.55 -0.69
C ARG A 54 -22.88 7.43 -0.78
N LYS A 55 -23.09 6.43 -1.64
CA LYS A 55 -22.11 5.35 -1.89
C LYS A 55 -20.83 5.90 -2.52
N ALA A 56 -20.94 6.73 -3.55
CA ALA A 56 -19.80 7.35 -4.22
C ALA A 56 -18.94 8.18 -3.27
N LYS A 57 -19.57 9.06 -2.46
CA LYS A 57 -18.85 9.84 -1.43
C LYS A 57 -18.15 8.96 -0.39
N ARG A 58 -18.71 7.80 -0.06
CA ARG A 58 -18.09 6.86 0.89
C ARG A 58 -16.86 6.19 0.28
N ILE A 59 -16.98 5.73 -0.96
CA ILE A 59 -15.87 5.15 -1.74
C ILE A 59 -14.75 6.18 -1.92
N GLU A 60 -15.09 7.43 -2.26
CA GLU A 60 -14.11 8.50 -2.43
C GLU A 60 -13.32 8.80 -1.14
N ARG A 61 -13.99 8.80 0.02
CA ARG A 61 -13.32 8.96 1.32
C ARG A 61 -12.38 7.81 1.61
N GLU A 62 -12.77 6.58 1.26
CA GLU A 62 -11.94 5.39 1.46
C GLU A 62 -10.72 5.40 0.53
N ILE A 63 -10.92 5.75 -0.75
CA ILE A 63 -9.82 5.96 -1.70
C ILE A 63 -8.85 7.02 -1.17
N LYS A 64 -9.35 8.14 -0.63
CA LYS A 64 -8.50 9.18 -0.02
C LYS A 64 -7.75 8.67 1.21
N ARG A 65 -8.35 7.81 2.04
CA ARG A 65 -7.70 7.17 3.20
C ARG A 65 -6.59 6.21 2.77
N LEU A 66 -6.86 5.35 1.79
CA LEU A 66 -5.90 4.42 1.21
C LEU A 66 -4.74 5.15 0.53
N ALA A 67 -5.04 6.20 -0.26
CA ALA A 67 -4.03 7.01 -0.94
C ALA A 67 -3.11 7.76 0.05
N LYS A 68 -3.61 8.11 1.25
CA LYS A 68 -2.79 8.72 2.30
C LYS A 68 -1.85 7.70 2.98
N GLN A 69 -2.25 6.42 3.06
CA GLN A 69 -1.43 5.37 3.64
C GLN A 69 -0.30 4.91 2.73
N GLY A 70 -0.51 4.85 1.40
CA GLY A 70 0.56 4.56 0.43
C GLY A 70 1.72 5.57 0.43
N ARG A 71 1.56 6.71 1.13
CA ARG A 71 2.60 7.71 1.36
C ARG A 71 3.37 7.52 2.66
N LYS A 72 2.97 6.58 3.51
CA LYS A 72 3.72 6.26 4.74
C LYS A 72 4.94 5.46 4.34
N LEU A 73 6.12 6.04 4.61
CA LEU A 73 7.38 5.36 4.41
C LEU A 73 7.53 4.26 5.47
N LYS A 74 8.22 3.19 5.10
CA LYS A 74 8.65 2.18 6.07
C LYS A 74 9.64 2.84 7.05
N PRO A 75 9.62 2.47 8.34
CA PRO A 75 10.61 2.95 9.28
C PRO A 75 12.01 2.51 8.84
N VAL A 76 13.01 3.34 9.08
CA VAL A 76 14.42 3.04 8.77
C VAL A 76 15.14 2.71 10.07
N GLU A 77 15.43 1.43 10.26
CA GLU A 77 15.97 0.90 11.53
C GLU A 77 17.28 1.56 11.94
N GLU A 78 18.17 1.83 10.97
CA GLU A 78 19.47 2.47 11.21
C GLU A 78 19.35 3.91 11.75
N ILE A 79 18.27 4.61 11.40
CA ILE A 79 18.05 6.02 11.79
C ILE A 79 17.31 6.09 13.12
N GLU A 80 16.27 5.28 13.29
CA GLU A 80 15.44 5.30 14.51
C GLU A 80 16.12 4.60 15.70
N GLY A 81 17.03 3.66 15.42
CA GLY A 81 17.69 2.83 16.41
C GLY A 81 16.74 1.86 17.10
N ASP A 82 17.29 1.00 17.96
CA ASP A 82 16.47 0.05 18.71
C ASP A 82 15.74 0.75 19.88
N ARG A 83 14.41 0.70 19.83
CA ARG A 83 13.52 1.27 20.84
C ARG A 83 13.70 0.62 22.21
N GLN A 84 14.18 -0.63 22.27
CA GLN A 84 14.50 -1.30 23.53
C GLN A 84 15.73 -0.67 24.19
N LEU A 85 16.79 -0.44 23.41
CA LEU A 85 18.02 0.20 23.89
C LEU A 85 17.76 1.62 24.42
N LEU A 86 16.86 2.37 23.78
CA LEU A 86 16.50 3.72 24.25
C LEU A 86 15.81 3.70 25.64
N LYS A 87 15.03 2.65 25.94
CA LYS A 87 14.40 2.49 27.26
C LYS A 87 15.41 2.08 28.33
N GLU A 88 16.36 1.24 27.95
CA GLU A 88 17.41 0.69 28.82
C GLU A 88 18.67 1.55 28.87
N GLU A 89 18.67 2.73 28.23
CA GLU A 89 19.84 3.59 28.11
C GLU A 89 20.46 3.85 29.49
N ARG A 90 19.64 4.16 30.50
CA ARG A 90 20.13 4.45 31.86
C ARG A 90 20.80 3.26 32.53
N SER A 91 20.34 2.03 32.30
CA SER A 91 20.92 0.83 32.90
C SER A 91 22.13 0.30 32.13
N ARG A 92 22.21 0.57 30.82
CA ARG A 92 23.31 0.14 29.95
C ARG A 92 24.40 1.20 29.77
N ARG A 93 24.18 2.44 30.22
CA ARG A 93 25.15 3.53 30.07
C ARG A 93 26.43 3.22 30.84
N ARG A 94 27.56 3.31 30.14
CA ARG A 94 28.88 3.27 30.78
C ARG A 94 29.16 4.64 31.42
N GLU A 95 29.75 4.63 32.61
CA GLU A 95 30.16 5.86 33.27
C GLU A 95 31.14 6.64 32.38
N PRO A 96 31.00 7.98 32.29
CA PRO A 96 31.86 8.79 31.46
C PRO A 96 33.29 8.78 32.01
N VAL A 97 34.26 8.46 31.15
CA VAL A 97 35.67 8.53 31.50
C VAL A 97 36.11 10.00 31.52
N SER A 98 36.65 10.47 32.65
CA SER A 98 37.30 11.78 32.73
C SER A 98 38.64 11.73 31.99
N LEU A 99 38.79 12.58 30.99
CA LEU A 99 40.04 12.72 30.23
C LEU A 99 41.01 13.64 30.97
N THR A 100 42.30 13.38 30.87
CA THR A 100 43.34 14.30 31.36
C THR A 100 43.42 15.52 30.44
N GLU A 101 43.92 16.65 30.96
CA GLU A 101 44.09 17.88 30.16
C GLU A 101 45.01 17.64 28.95
N GLU A 102 46.09 16.86 29.14
CA GLU A 102 47.02 16.46 28.08
C GLU A 102 46.33 15.67 26.95
N GLU A 103 45.39 14.77 27.29
CA GLU A 103 44.61 14.02 26.32
C GLU A 103 43.64 14.92 25.54
N ILE A 104 43.06 15.93 26.19
CA ILE A 104 42.16 16.89 25.54
C ILE A 104 42.94 17.74 24.53
N ASP A 105 44.11 18.25 24.93
CA ASP A 105 44.96 19.08 24.09
C ASP A 105 45.52 18.29 22.88
N SER A 106 45.98 17.05 23.10
CA SER A 106 46.45 16.18 22.01
C SER A 106 45.36 15.88 20.99
N ARG A 107 44.12 15.59 21.43
CA ARG A 107 42.97 15.43 20.52
C ARG A 107 42.65 16.70 19.75
N ALA A 108 42.73 17.86 20.41
CA ALA A 108 42.47 19.15 19.76
C ALA A 108 43.52 19.47 18.68
N ILE A 109 44.79 19.16 18.93
CA ILE A 109 45.87 19.30 17.94
C ILE A 109 45.65 18.32 16.78
N LEU A 110 45.38 17.05 17.06
CA LEU A 110 45.10 16.04 16.04
C LEU A 110 43.94 16.45 15.13
N MET A 111 42.86 17.02 15.69
CA MET A 111 41.72 17.49 14.91
C MET A 111 42.08 18.68 14.01
N LYS A 112 42.92 19.61 14.49
CA LYS A 112 43.43 20.73 13.67
C LYS A 112 44.31 20.23 12.52
N GLU A 113 45.12 19.21 12.75
CA GLU A 113 45.95 18.60 11.70
C GLU A 113 45.09 17.84 10.70
N TRP A 114 44.12 17.05 11.17
CA TRP A 114 43.18 16.32 10.33
C TRP A 114 42.39 17.25 9.41
N THR A 115 41.89 18.37 9.93
CA THR A 115 41.15 19.35 9.11
C THR A 115 42.03 20.00 8.05
N ARG A 116 43.30 20.31 8.35
CA ARG A 116 44.27 20.81 7.36
C ARG A 116 44.55 19.78 6.28
N TYR A 117 44.75 18.52 6.67
CA TYR A 117 44.96 17.40 5.76
C TYR A 117 43.78 17.20 4.82
N GLN A 118 42.55 17.11 5.36
CA GLN A 118 41.33 16.95 4.57
C GLN A 118 41.11 18.12 3.60
N ALA A 119 41.40 19.36 4.02
CA ALA A 119 41.35 20.51 3.12
C ALA A 119 42.36 20.43 1.98
N GLN A 120 43.55 19.86 2.22
CA GLN A 120 44.54 19.62 1.18
C GLN A 120 44.08 18.53 0.20
N VAL A 121 43.59 17.39 0.70
CA VAL A 121 43.05 16.29 -0.13
C VAL A 121 41.95 16.81 -1.05
N ALA A 122 40.96 17.52 -0.49
CA ALA A 122 39.88 18.10 -1.28
C ALA A 122 40.37 19.10 -2.34
N ARG A 123 41.40 19.90 -2.03
CA ARG A 123 42.00 20.83 -3.01
C ARG A 123 42.67 20.07 -4.16
N GLU A 124 43.43 19.03 -3.85
CA GLU A 124 44.12 18.22 -4.85
C GLU A 124 43.15 17.46 -5.75
N GLU A 125 42.09 16.87 -5.19
CA GLU A 125 41.01 16.23 -5.94
C GLU A 125 40.31 17.21 -6.88
N ASN A 126 39.94 18.40 -6.38
CA ASN A 126 39.34 19.43 -7.21
C ASN A 126 40.27 19.88 -8.34
N GLN A 127 41.57 20.03 -8.08
CA GLN A 127 42.53 20.35 -9.13
C GLN A 127 42.61 19.25 -10.20
N LYS A 128 42.59 17.97 -9.81
CA LYS A 128 42.57 16.84 -10.75
C LYS A 128 41.30 16.85 -11.60
N LEU A 129 40.13 17.04 -10.98
CA LEU A 129 38.85 17.14 -11.68
C LEU A 129 38.82 18.30 -12.69
N LEU A 130 39.28 19.49 -12.29
CA LEU A 130 39.38 20.65 -13.17
C LEU A 130 40.30 20.39 -14.36
N LYS A 131 41.43 19.71 -14.15
CA LYS A 131 42.35 19.31 -15.24
C LYS A 131 41.67 18.36 -16.22
N VAL A 132 40.95 17.35 -15.72
CA VAL A 132 40.21 16.38 -16.53
C VAL A 132 39.12 17.09 -17.35
N GLN A 133 38.33 17.96 -16.72
CA GLN A 133 37.30 18.75 -17.41
C GLN A 133 37.90 19.67 -18.48
N ALA A 134 39.00 20.36 -18.17
CA ALA A 134 39.67 21.22 -19.14
C ALA A 134 40.21 20.42 -20.33
N ALA A 135 40.75 19.22 -20.10
CA ALA A 135 41.19 18.31 -21.16
C ALA A 135 40.02 17.83 -22.02
N GLN A 136 38.89 17.44 -21.40
CA GLN A 136 37.67 17.05 -22.10
C GLN A 136 37.13 18.19 -22.97
N LEU A 137 37.06 19.42 -22.45
CA LEU A 137 36.61 20.59 -23.21
C LEU A 137 37.52 20.90 -24.39
N ARG A 138 38.85 20.83 -24.20
CA ARG A 138 39.81 20.99 -25.31
C ARG A 138 39.60 19.93 -26.39
N ALA A 139 39.47 18.67 -26.00
CA ALA A 139 39.21 17.57 -26.94
C ALA A 139 37.91 17.79 -27.74
N LEU A 140 36.84 18.26 -27.08
CA LEU A 140 35.57 18.58 -27.74
C LEU A 140 35.68 19.75 -28.72
N ARG A 141 36.47 20.79 -28.40
CA ARG A 141 36.73 21.91 -29.32
C ARG A 141 37.45 21.42 -30.58
N CYS A 142 38.53 20.65 -30.42
CA CYS A 142 39.24 20.06 -31.55
C CYS A 142 38.32 19.14 -32.37
N LEU A 143 37.45 18.35 -31.72
CA LEU A 143 36.50 17.47 -32.40
C LEU A 143 35.46 18.26 -33.23
N ALA A 144 35.00 19.41 -32.71
CA ALA A 144 34.06 20.28 -33.41
C ALA A 144 34.67 20.88 -34.69
N GLU A 145 35.95 21.27 -34.64
CA GLU A 145 36.70 21.78 -35.79
C GLU A 145 36.93 20.70 -36.86
N VAL A 146 37.30 19.48 -36.44
CA VAL A 146 37.59 18.37 -37.36
C VAL A 146 36.30 17.76 -37.94
N SER A 147 35.26 17.56 -37.12
CA SER A 147 34.05 16.85 -37.54
C SER A 147 32.80 17.25 -36.73
N PRO A 148 31.95 18.15 -37.28
CA PRO A 148 30.74 18.59 -36.61
C PRO A 148 29.73 17.46 -36.31
N ARG A 149 29.73 16.39 -37.13
CA ARG A 149 28.85 15.23 -36.93
C ARG A 149 29.22 14.43 -35.67
N LEU A 150 30.51 14.14 -35.46
CA LEU A 150 30.97 13.39 -34.29
C LEU A 150 30.85 14.22 -33.02
N TYR A 151 31.08 15.53 -33.11
CA TYR A 151 30.82 16.44 -32.00
C TYR A 151 29.36 16.35 -31.51
N LYS A 152 28.38 16.44 -32.42
CA LYS A 152 26.95 16.30 -32.09
C LYS A 152 26.62 14.96 -31.43
N ALA A 153 27.26 13.87 -31.89
CA ALA A 153 27.11 12.56 -31.28
C ALA A 153 27.73 12.51 -29.86
N ALA A 154 28.92 13.06 -29.67
CA ALA A 154 29.64 13.03 -28.39
C ALA A 154 28.97 13.86 -27.28
N ILE A 155 28.30 14.97 -27.63
CA ILE A 155 27.55 15.78 -26.66
C ILE A 155 26.12 15.29 -26.43
N SER A 156 25.63 14.36 -27.26
CA SER A 156 24.28 13.84 -27.09
C SER A 156 24.21 13.13 -25.73
N PRO A 157 23.18 13.40 -24.92
CA PRO A 157 23.03 12.71 -23.65
C PRO A 157 22.99 11.21 -23.93
N VAL A 158 23.58 10.40 -23.07
CA VAL A 158 23.48 8.94 -23.17
C VAL A 158 22.01 8.59 -23.10
N GLN A 159 21.40 8.38 -24.28
CA GLN A 159 20.02 7.99 -24.38
C GLN A 159 19.96 6.53 -23.93
N VAL A 160 19.15 6.28 -22.89
CA VAL A 160 18.75 4.95 -22.40
C VAL A 160 18.29 4.05 -23.57
N GLU A 161 17.89 4.65 -24.68
CA GLU A 161 17.29 3.98 -25.84
C GLU A 161 18.27 3.44 -26.88
N SER A 162 19.57 3.75 -26.82
CA SER A 162 20.52 3.16 -27.78
C SER A 162 20.64 1.65 -27.63
N ASN A 163 20.39 1.10 -26.43
CA ASN A 163 20.42 -0.32 -26.11
C ASN A 163 19.32 -0.76 -25.10
N GLY A 164 18.35 0.09 -24.76
CA GLY A 164 17.23 -0.23 -23.85
C GLY A 164 17.60 -0.41 -22.37
N GLU A 165 18.87 -0.35 -22.03
CA GLU A 165 19.35 -0.51 -20.65
C GLU A 165 19.65 0.86 -20.02
N PRO A 166 19.16 1.14 -18.80
CA PRO A 166 19.65 2.29 -18.04
C PRO A 166 21.18 2.18 -17.90
N LEU A 167 21.86 3.31 -17.71
CA LEU A 167 23.30 3.32 -17.42
C LEU A 167 23.55 2.62 -16.08
N LEU A 168 23.66 1.29 -16.09
CA LEU A 168 23.89 0.45 -14.92
C LEU A 168 25.40 0.49 -14.61
N LEU A 169 25.84 1.56 -13.98
CA LEU A 169 27.18 1.58 -13.38
C LEU A 169 27.13 0.78 -12.07
N GLN A 170 27.50 -0.49 -12.13
CA GLN A 170 27.74 -1.31 -10.93
C GLN A 170 29.24 -1.31 -10.61
N ALA A 171 29.62 -0.63 -9.54
CA ALA A 171 30.98 -0.64 -9.02
C ALA A 171 30.97 -1.17 -7.59
N SER A 172 31.85 -2.14 -7.29
CA SER A 172 32.12 -2.58 -5.92
C SER A 172 33.29 -1.78 -5.35
N GLY A 173 33.23 -1.45 -4.06
CA GLY A 173 34.35 -0.82 -3.35
C GLY A 173 35.55 -1.76 -3.23
N PRO A 174 36.76 -1.21 -2.94
CA PRO A 174 37.93 -2.04 -2.68
C PRO A 174 37.76 -2.85 -1.38
N TYR A 175 38.31 -4.06 -1.37
CA TYR A 175 38.40 -4.89 -0.16
C TYR A 175 39.61 -4.49 0.69
N ALA A 176 39.55 -4.72 2.01
CA ALA A 176 40.68 -4.48 2.91
C ALA A 176 41.90 -5.35 2.58
N THR A 177 41.66 -6.59 2.17
CA THR A 177 42.67 -7.54 1.68
C THR A 177 42.21 -8.06 0.32
N PRO A 178 43.09 -8.18 -0.69
CA PRO A 178 42.72 -8.78 -1.96
C PRO A 178 42.30 -10.25 -1.76
N PRO A 179 41.37 -10.76 -2.59
CA PRO A 179 41.03 -12.18 -2.55
C PRO A 179 42.28 -13.02 -2.86
N PRO A 180 42.37 -14.24 -2.29
CA PRO A 180 43.49 -15.11 -2.60
C PRO A 180 43.56 -15.38 -4.11
N CYS A 181 44.77 -15.32 -4.68
CA CYS A 181 44.98 -15.48 -6.11
C CYS A 181 44.68 -16.90 -6.60
N ASP A 182 44.88 -17.90 -5.73
CA ASP A 182 44.60 -19.30 -6.02
C ASP A 182 43.16 -19.65 -5.62
N SER A 183 42.38 -20.14 -6.58
CA SER A 183 40.97 -20.52 -6.37
C SER A 183 40.75 -21.64 -5.35
N LYS A 184 41.81 -22.32 -4.91
CA LYS A 184 41.78 -23.41 -3.91
C LYS A 184 42.22 -22.96 -2.51
N ALA A 185 42.66 -21.72 -2.34
CA ALA A 185 43.24 -21.26 -1.08
C ALA A 185 42.20 -20.99 0.02
N TYR A 186 40.92 -20.83 -0.35
CA TYR A 186 39.84 -20.63 0.61
C TYR A 186 38.58 -21.36 0.17
N GLU A 187 38.20 -22.37 0.96
CA GLU A 187 36.90 -23.05 0.85
C GLU A 187 35.97 -22.43 1.89
N ALA A 188 34.94 -21.73 1.43
CA ALA A 188 33.95 -21.13 2.32
C ALA A 188 33.14 -22.25 2.99
N PRO A 189 32.83 -22.14 4.30
CA PRO A 189 31.97 -23.11 4.96
C PRO A 189 30.55 -23.08 4.39
N ASP A 190 29.92 -24.25 4.29
CA ASP A 190 28.51 -24.35 3.88
C ASP A 190 27.59 -23.70 4.93
N GLY A 191 26.58 -22.98 4.45
CA GLY A 191 25.58 -22.32 5.30
C GLY A 191 24.31 -21.93 4.55
N GLU A 192 23.22 -21.72 5.27
CA GLU A 192 21.93 -21.27 4.73
C GLU A 192 21.76 -19.76 4.94
N GLN A 193 21.37 -19.04 3.89
CA GLN A 193 21.00 -17.63 3.98
C GLN A 193 19.47 -17.53 4.11
N VAL A 194 19.00 -17.19 5.30
CA VAL A 194 17.58 -16.90 5.57
C VAL A 194 17.36 -15.39 5.63
N ASP A 195 16.44 -14.88 4.83
CA ASP A 195 16.06 -13.46 4.88
C ASP A 195 15.14 -13.21 6.08
N HIS A 196 15.62 -12.39 7.01
CA HIS A 196 14.88 -11.97 8.21
C HIS A 196 14.36 -10.52 8.10
N THR A 197 14.37 -9.93 6.90
CA THR A 197 13.89 -8.55 6.69
C THR A 197 12.41 -8.44 7.11
N PRO A 198 12.05 -7.53 8.03
CA PRO A 198 10.68 -7.43 8.51
C PRO A 198 9.74 -6.94 7.41
N THR A 199 8.70 -7.73 7.13
CA THR A 199 7.62 -7.33 6.22
C THR A 199 6.64 -6.42 6.95
N PHE A 200 6.59 -5.16 6.56
CA PHE A 200 5.62 -4.19 7.09
C PHE A 200 4.34 -4.23 6.26
N GLU A 201 3.40 -5.09 6.65
CA GLU A 201 2.06 -5.13 6.08
C GLU A 201 1.11 -4.22 6.88
N TYR A 202 0.46 -3.29 6.17
CA TYR A 202 -0.62 -2.51 6.77
C TYR A 202 -1.92 -3.25 6.51
N GLU A 203 -2.36 -4.07 7.47
CA GLU A 203 -3.69 -4.69 7.38
C GLU A 203 -4.76 -3.59 7.41
N PHE A 204 -5.58 -3.59 6.36
CA PHE A 204 -6.72 -2.70 6.25
C PHE A 204 -7.99 -3.50 6.48
N GLU A 205 -8.64 -3.27 7.61
CA GLU A 205 -10.03 -3.71 7.76
C GLU A 205 -10.91 -2.83 6.86
N LEU A 206 -11.26 -3.33 5.67
CA LEU A 206 -12.40 -2.82 4.92
C LEU A 206 -13.63 -2.91 5.83
N ASP A 207 -14.26 -1.76 6.08
CA ASP A 207 -15.53 -1.69 6.79
C ASP A 207 -16.45 -2.77 6.21
N ARG A 208 -16.87 -3.76 7.01
CA ARG A 208 -17.66 -4.93 6.55
C ARG A 208 -18.90 -4.53 5.74
N LYS A 209 -19.37 -3.30 5.91
CA LYS A 209 -20.47 -2.64 5.18
C LYS A 209 -20.19 -2.39 3.69
N PHE A 210 -18.93 -2.45 3.26
CA PHE A 210 -18.50 -2.37 1.85
C PHE A 210 -18.36 -3.74 1.19
N MET A 211 -18.09 -4.78 1.98
CA MET A 211 -18.21 -6.15 1.51
C MET A 211 -19.69 -6.38 1.23
N ALA A 212 -20.06 -6.43 -0.04
CA ALA A 212 -21.34 -7.00 -0.39
C ALA A 212 -21.32 -8.43 0.16
N GLU A 213 -22.14 -8.72 1.18
CA GLU A 213 -22.39 -10.10 1.55
C GLU A 213 -22.84 -10.81 0.28
N VAL A 214 -21.98 -11.67 -0.27
CA VAL A 214 -22.43 -12.66 -1.25
C VAL A 214 -23.45 -13.47 -0.48
N LYS A 215 -24.73 -13.18 -0.68
CA LYS A 215 -25.82 -13.94 -0.06
C LYS A 215 -25.61 -15.39 -0.47
N LYS A 216 -25.05 -16.20 0.43
CA LYS A 216 -24.96 -17.64 0.25
C LYS A 216 -26.40 -18.13 0.15
N ALA A 217 -26.86 -18.39 -1.07
CA ALA A 217 -28.14 -19.07 -1.28
C ALA A 217 -28.05 -20.40 -0.52
N LYS A 218 -28.92 -20.59 0.47
CA LYS A 218 -29.03 -21.83 1.23
C LYS A 218 -29.51 -22.92 0.29
N PHE A 219 -28.61 -23.59 -0.42
CA PHE A 219 -28.91 -24.88 -1.01
C PHE A 219 -28.96 -25.92 0.12
N VAL A 220 -30.14 -26.45 0.39
CA VAL A 220 -30.31 -27.61 1.26
C VAL A 220 -29.76 -28.81 0.49
N LYS A 221 -28.60 -29.33 0.92
CA LYS A 221 -28.03 -30.57 0.39
C LYS A 221 -28.81 -31.74 1.01
N ILE A 222 -29.77 -32.29 0.29
CA ILE A 222 -30.42 -33.55 0.66
C ILE A 222 -29.43 -34.66 0.36
N MET A 223 -28.76 -35.18 1.39
CA MET A 223 -27.91 -36.36 1.30
C MET A 223 -28.79 -37.60 1.37
N GLY A 224 -28.92 -38.33 0.26
CA GLY A 224 -29.52 -39.67 0.24
C GLY A 224 -28.62 -40.66 0.98
N LYS A 225 -29.18 -41.42 1.91
CA LYS A 225 -28.50 -42.53 2.59
C LYS A 225 -28.45 -43.73 1.65
N THR A 226 -27.29 -44.07 1.10
CA THR A 226 -27.03 -45.40 0.55
C THR A 226 -26.70 -46.34 1.71
N GLN A 227 -27.57 -47.30 1.95
CA GLN A 227 -27.33 -48.43 2.86
C GLN A 227 -26.25 -49.32 2.23
N ILE A 228 -25.16 -49.54 2.95
CA ILE A 228 -24.18 -50.58 2.64
C ILE A 228 -24.63 -51.81 3.43
N THR A 229 -25.19 -52.79 2.73
CA THR A 229 -25.41 -54.14 3.25
C THR A 229 -24.07 -54.87 3.34
N LYS A 230 -23.91 -55.64 4.43
CA LYS A 230 -22.74 -56.46 4.77
C LYS A 230 -22.41 -57.50 3.72
#